data_AF-A0A7J6KJJ7-F1
#
_entry.id   AF-A0A7J6KJJ7-F1
#
_cell.length_a   1.000
_cell.length_b   1.000
_cell.length_c   1.000
_cell.angle_alpha   90.00
_cell.angle_beta   90.00
_cell.angle_gamma   90.00
#
_symmetry.space_group_name_H-M   'P 1'
#
loop_
_entity.id
_entity.type
_entity.pdbx_description
1 polymer ?
#
loop_
_entity_poly.entity_id
_entity_poly.type
_entity_poly.pdbx_seq_one_letter_code
_entity_poly.pdbx_strand_id
1 'polypeptide(L)'
;SSRCSVKVITEADFVYVPVFWTCLELIHHKTGSSRSRFTEIAQEIVRLIDAHGAWHLPEKHVWLFSSASWPLWTFEPLREFIRKGIILAVEPNPHLQDPWGGSPNALCDFSTATLQIDLLRQHTGIVIPAVVPYELSRRLMHQDEGRRNFFATFHGQHAGSSVPQVAEKYRSFNETVRPRLIKVFANETSTSVGLPTIAYMETMAQAVFCLCPQGISSYTARLLEAFFAGCIPVILSNDYIPPAYGGSVP
;
A
#
# COMPACT_ATOMS: atom_id res chain seq x y z
N SER A 1 8.15 27.73 16.22
CA SER A 1 7.57 26.38 16.12
C SER A 1 7.97 25.60 17.36
N SER A 2 7.05 24.86 17.96
CA SER A 2 7.39 23.85 18.97
C SER A 2 8.26 22.78 18.30
N ARG A 3 9.40 22.44 18.90
CA ARG A 3 10.25 21.35 18.41
C ARG A 3 9.56 20.03 18.75
N CYS A 4 9.28 19.20 17.75
CA CYS A 4 8.72 17.86 17.94
C CYS A 4 9.79 16.82 18.38
N SER A 5 10.92 17.27 18.93
CA SER A 5 12.02 16.41 19.36
C SER A 5 12.50 16.79 20.76
N VAL A 6 12.77 15.78 21.56
CA VAL A 6 13.32 15.90 22.91
C VAL A 6 14.79 15.46 22.93
N LYS A 7 15.57 15.99 23.88
CA LYS A 7 16.98 15.59 24.05
C LYS A 7 17.12 14.33 24.89
N VAL A 8 16.14 14.06 25.76
CA VAL A 8 16.12 12.91 26.66
C VAL A 8 14.92 12.04 26.28
N ILE A 9 15.17 10.77 25.99
CA ILE A 9 14.12 9.87 25.46
C ILE A 9 12.98 9.62 26.46
N THR A 10 13.24 9.74 27.76
CA THR A 10 12.24 9.58 28.81
C THR A 10 11.21 10.71 28.82
N GLU A 11 11.57 11.88 28.28
CA GLU A 11 10.66 13.01 28.09
C GLU A 11 9.77 12.86 26.84
N ALA A 12 10.02 11.84 26.01
CA ALA A 12 9.24 11.62 24.80
C ALA A 12 7.87 11.03 25.12
N ASP A 13 6.84 11.58 24.48
CA ASP A 13 5.49 11.00 24.47
C ASP A 13 5.47 9.70 23.65
N PHE A 14 6.21 9.66 22.54
CA PHE A 14 6.41 8.49 21.70
C PHE A 14 7.80 8.49 21.05
N VAL A 15 8.27 7.30 20.67
CA VAL A 15 9.52 7.09 19.93
C VAL A 15 9.15 6.67 18.50
N TYR A 16 9.42 7.53 17.53
CA TYR A 16 9.12 7.25 16.13
C TYR A 16 10.27 6.50 15.46
N VAL A 17 9.99 5.30 14.92
CA VAL A 17 10.97 4.43 14.29
C VAL A 17 10.59 4.19 12.82
N PRO A 18 11.14 4.97 11.87
CA PRO A 18 10.83 4.79 10.46
C PRO A 18 11.66 3.66 9.83
N VAL A 19 10.98 2.75 9.14
CA VAL A 19 11.60 1.61 8.44
C VAL A 19 11.45 1.80 6.93
N PHE A 20 12.40 2.54 6.33
CA PHE A 20 12.42 2.85 4.88
C PHE A 20 13.17 1.80 4.05
N TRP A 21 12.81 0.53 4.20
CA TRP A 21 13.56 -0.58 3.62
C TRP A 21 13.59 -0.57 2.09
N THR A 22 12.49 -0.17 1.46
CA THR A 22 12.42 -0.03 0.00
C THR A 22 13.38 1.04 -0.52
N CYS A 23 13.65 2.10 0.24
CA CYS A 23 14.67 3.08 -0.14
C CYS A 23 16.07 2.47 -0.10
N LEU A 24 16.38 1.72 0.96
CA LEU A 24 17.65 0.99 1.08
C LEU A 24 17.81 -0.05 -0.04
N GLU A 25 16.74 -0.77 -0.36
CA GLU A 25 16.70 -1.72 -1.46
C GLU A 25 16.99 -1.05 -2.81
N LEU A 26 16.35 0.08 -3.11
CA LEU A 26 16.61 0.86 -4.35
C LEU A 26 18.06 1.37 -4.42
N ILE A 27 18.65 1.70 -3.28
CA ILE A 27 20.08 2.10 -3.19
C ILE A 27 21.00 0.88 -3.41
N HIS A 28 20.60 -0.31 -2.93
CA HIS A 28 21.47 -1.49 -2.84
C HIS A 28 21.17 -2.62 -3.84
N HIS A 29 20.14 -2.50 -4.69
CA HIS A 29 19.79 -3.44 -5.77
C HIS A 29 20.93 -3.71 -6.77
N LYS A 30 22.04 -2.97 -6.69
CA LYS A 30 23.23 -3.19 -7.51
C LYS A 30 24.17 -4.31 -7.04
N THR A 31 24.00 -4.92 -5.86
CA THR A 31 25.03 -5.83 -5.30
C THR A 31 24.61 -7.27 -4.99
N GLY A 32 23.37 -7.68 -5.23
CA GLY A 32 22.96 -9.09 -5.14
C GLY A 32 22.98 -9.75 -3.76
N SER A 33 23.15 -8.99 -2.66
CA SER A 33 23.25 -9.50 -1.29
C SER A 33 22.25 -8.84 -0.33
N SER A 34 20.95 -8.84 -0.66
CA SER A 34 19.96 -8.08 0.12
C SER A 34 19.72 -8.66 1.52
N ARG A 35 19.63 -9.99 1.66
CA ARG A 35 19.13 -10.63 2.89
C ARG A 35 20.05 -10.49 4.12
N SER A 36 21.36 -10.65 3.98
CA SER A 36 22.31 -10.54 5.11
C SER A 36 22.42 -9.10 5.62
N ARG A 37 22.50 -8.15 4.69
CA ARG A 37 22.63 -6.72 4.98
C ARG A 37 21.40 -6.14 5.70
N PHE A 38 20.24 -6.69 5.38
CA PHE A 38 19.00 -6.36 6.04
C PHE A 38 18.98 -6.80 7.51
N THR A 39 19.44 -8.02 7.80
CA THR A 39 19.63 -8.49 9.18
C THR A 39 20.62 -7.61 9.96
N GLU A 40 21.73 -7.20 9.33
CA GLU A 40 22.73 -6.32 9.95
C GLU A 40 22.14 -4.96 10.34
N ILE A 41 21.37 -4.32 9.44
CA ILE A 41 20.74 -3.04 9.75
C ILE A 41 19.66 -3.20 10.83
N ALA A 42 18.88 -4.30 10.82
CA ALA A 42 17.94 -4.58 11.89
C ALA A 42 18.65 -4.71 13.26
N GLN A 43 19.79 -5.41 13.30
CA GLN A 43 20.63 -5.50 14.49
C GLN A 43 21.23 -4.15 14.91
N GLU A 44 21.55 -3.26 13.96
CA GLU A 44 22.02 -1.91 14.28
C GLU A 44 20.90 -1.06 14.89
N ILE A 45 19.66 -1.15 14.37
CA ILE A 45 18.50 -0.48 14.96
C ILE A 45 18.30 -0.95 16.40
N VAL A 46 18.35 -2.27 16.65
CA VAL A 46 18.32 -2.84 18.02
C VAL A 46 19.41 -2.21 18.89
N ARG A 47 20.66 -2.17 18.41
CA ARG A 47 21.79 -1.59 19.16
C ARG A 47 21.60 -0.10 19.46
N LEU A 48 21.08 0.68 18.52
CA LEU A 48 20.82 2.11 18.72
C LEU A 48 19.70 2.34 19.74
N ILE A 49 18.62 1.56 19.66
CA ILE A 49 17.52 1.61 20.65
C ILE A 49 18.06 1.27 22.05
N ASP A 50 18.98 0.30 22.15
CA ASP A 50 19.66 -0.10 23.39
C ASP A 50 20.54 0.99 23.98
N ALA A 51 21.41 1.57 23.17
CA ALA A 51 22.31 2.64 23.58
C ALA A 51 21.56 3.87 24.14
N HIS A 52 20.33 4.10 23.70
CA HIS A 52 19.51 5.22 24.14
C HIS A 52 18.57 4.90 25.31
N GLY A 53 18.58 3.68 25.86
CA GLY A 53 17.71 3.31 26.99
C GLY A 53 16.21 3.34 26.66
N ALA A 54 15.87 3.28 25.37
CA ALA A 54 14.50 3.40 24.87
C ALA A 54 13.66 2.13 25.10
N TRP A 55 14.31 1.02 25.50
CA TRP A 55 13.70 -0.30 25.64
C TRP A 55 12.68 -0.42 26.75
N HIS A 56 12.74 0.45 27.76
CA HIS A 56 11.86 0.33 28.92
C HIS A 56 10.43 0.79 28.64
N LEU A 57 10.15 1.34 27.45
CA LEU A 57 8.86 1.92 27.06
C LEU A 57 8.40 1.43 25.68
N PRO A 58 8.32 0.10 25.43
CA PRO A 58 8.00 -0.42 24.11
C PRO A 58 6.58 -0.02 23.63
N GLU A 59 5.66 0.26 24.55
CA GLU A 59 4.33 0.83 24.27
C GLU A 59 4.35 2.26 23.71
N LYS A 60 5.46 3.00 23.90
CA LYS A 60 5.63 4.34 23.33
C LYS A 60 6.17 4.30 21.90
N HIS A 61 6.54 3.14 21.36
CA HIS A 61 7.17 3.06 20.04
C HIS A 61 6.11 3.12 18.94
N VAL A 62 6.37 3.94 17.91
CA VAL A 62 5.55 4.06 16.71
C VAL A 62 6.39 3.60 15.52
N TRP A 63 6.08 2.44 14.98
CA TRP A 63 6.81 1.80 13.88
C TRP A 63 6.18 2.17 12.54
N LEU A 64 6.91 2.83 11.64
CA LEU A 64 6.43 3.06 10.27
C LEU A 64 7.05 2.07 9.30
N PHE A 65 6.24 1.18 8.75
CA PHE A 65 6.59 0.32 7.62
C PHE A 65 6.13 0.97 6.32
N SER A 66 7.07 1.54 5.59
CA SER A 66 6.78 2.32 4.38
C SER A 66 6.46 1.46 3.14
N SER A 67 6.37 0.14 3.29
CA SER A 67 6.16 -0.79 2.16
C SER A 67 5.47 -2.09 2.60
N ALA A 68 4.61 -2.54 1.70
CA ALA A 68 3.81 -3.76 1.77
C ALA A 68 4.59 -5.08 1.65
N SER A 69 5.87 -5.02 1.27
CA SER A 69 6.55 -6.18 0.67
C SER A 69 7.51 -6.94 1.58
N TRP A 70 7.50 -6.68 2.88
CA TRP A 70 8.55 -7.18 3.77
C TRP A 70 8.04 -8.22 4.76
N PRO A 71 8.57 -9.46 4.71
CA PRO A 71 8.22 -10.51 5.66
C PRO A 71 8.70 -10.18 7.07
N LEU A 72 7.88 -10.43 8.09
CA LEU A 72 8.30 -10.11 9.47
C LEU A 72 9.48 -10.94 9.98
N TRP A 73 9.83 -12.06 9.34
CA TRP A 73 11.01 -12.84 9.74
C TRP A 73 12.32 -12.07 9.51
N THR A 74 12.35 -11.03 8.65
CA THR A 74 13.50 -10.11 8.58
C THR A 74 13.65 -9.27 9.85
N PHE A 75 12.67 -9.31 10.75
CA PHE A 75 12.60 -8.54 11.98
C PHE A 75 12.69 -9.41 13.23
N GLU A 76 13.14 -10.67 13.16
CA GLU A 76 13.34 -11.51 14.36
C GLU A 76 14.00 -10.75 15.54
N PRO A 77 15.07 -9.95 15.34
CA PRO A 77 15.66 -9.14 16.43
C PRO A 77 14.76 -8.03 16.99
N LEU A 78 13.78 -7.56 16.21
CA LEU A 78 12.88 -6.44 16.54
C LEU A 78 11.46 -6.91 16.90
N ARG A 79 11.16 -8.20 16.73
CA ARG A 79 9.80 -8.75 16.74
C ARG A 79 9.07 -8.53 18.07
N GLU A 80 9.76 -8.72 19.19
CA GLU A 80 9.15 -8.52 20.52
C GLU A 80 8.80 -7.06 20.81
N PHE A 81 9.52 -6.12 20.20
CA PHE A 81 9.32 -4.68 20.37
C PHE A 81 8.24 -4.15 19.45
N ILE A 82 8.21 -4.63 18.21
CA ILE A 82 7.13 -4.36 17.25
C ILE A 82 5.78 -4.80 17.85
N ARG A 83 5.74 -5.95 18.54
CA ARG A 83 4.52 -6.47 19.22
C ARG A 83 3.98 -5.61 20.35
N LYS A 84 4.74 -4.63 20.87
CA LYS A 84 4.29 -3.83 22.02
C LYS A 84 4.00 -2.39 21.65
N GLY A 85 4.48 -1.91 20.50
CA GLY A 85 4.26 -0.55 20.01
C GLY A 85 3.04 -0.40 19.09
N ILE A 86 2.82 0.84 18.65
CA ILE A 86 1.87 1.18 17.59
C ILE A 86 2.52 0.88 16.24
N ILE A 87 1.80 0.17 15.38
CA ILE A 87 2.28 -0.17 14.04
C ILE A 87 1.54 0.70 13.03
N LEU A 88 2.30 1.51 12.28
CA LEU A 88 1.85 2.21 11.10
C LEU A 88 2.37 1.45 9.87
N ALA A 89 1.49 0.82 9.11
CA ALA A 89 1.90 0.05 7.93
C ALA A 89 1.20 0.56 6.68
N VAL A 90 1.96 0.82 5.61
CA VAL A 90 1.37 1.10 4.29
C VAL A 90 0.64 -0.15 3.80
N GLU A 91 -0.59 0.01 3.31
CA GLU A 91 -1.49 -1.08 2.94
C GLU A 91 -0.75 -2.22 2.19
N PRO A 92 -0.73 -3.44 2.77
CA PRO A 92 -0.09 -4.57 2.13
C PRO A 92 -0.78 -4.90 0.81
N ASN A 93 0.00 -5.27 -0.20
CA ASN A 93 -0.53 -5.79 -1.44
C ASN A 93 -0.80 -7.29 -1.22
N PRO A 94 -2.08 -7.74 -1.22
CA PRO A 94 -2.43 -9.13 -0.96
C PRO A 94 -1.94 -10.09 -2.05
N HIS A 95 -1.43 -9.54 -3.15
CA HIS A 95 -0.96 -10.25 -4.32
C HIS A 95 0.57 -10.17 -4.50
N LEU A 96 1.36 -9.85 -3.48
CA LEU A 96 2.82 -9.95 -3.66
C LEU A 96 3.26 -11.42 -3.75
N GLN A 97 3.34 -11.94 -4.98
CA GLN A 97 4.33 -12.96 -5.30
C GLN A 97 5.70 -12.40 -4.92
N ASP A 98 6.50 -13.24 -4.27
CA ASP A 98 7.86 -12.91 -3.84
C ASP A 98 8.63 -12.17 -4.96
N PRO A 99 9.02 -10.90 -4.77
CA PRO A 99 9.80 -10.16 -5.76
C PRO A 99 11.19 -10.78 -6.01
N TRP A 100 11.59 -11.79 -5.22
CA TRP A 100 12.87 -12.48 -5.30
C TRP A 100 12.84 -13.79 -6.11
N GLY A 101 11.77 -14.07 -6.86
CA GLY A 101 11.74 -15.16 -7.85
C GLY A 101 11.65 -16.57 -7.24
N GLY A 102 10.96 -16.71 -6.11
CA GLY A 102 10.64 -18.00 -5.52
C GLY A 102 9.82 -18.91 -6.44
N SER A 103 10.02 -20.23 -6.27
CA SER A 103 9.37 -21.34 -7.01
C SER A 103 7.88 -21.11 -7.33
N PRO A 104 7.38 -21.53 -8.52
CA PRO A 104 5.95 -21.49 -8.87
C PRO A 104 5.04 -22.28 -7.91
N ASN A 105 5.61 -23.22 -7.14
CA ASN A 105 4.91 -24.00 -6.12
C ASN A 105 5.06 -23.42 -4.70
N ALA A 106 5.88 -22.37 -4.54
CA ALA A 106 5.67 -21.45 -3.45
C ALA A 106 4.47 -20.61 -3.86
N LEU A 107 3.27 -21.06 -3.45
CA LEU A 107 2.30 -20.11 -2.91
C LEU A 107 3.14 -19.25 -1.96
N CYS A 108 3.63 -18.09 -2.44
CA CYS A 108 4.30 -17.10 -1.64
C CYS A 108 3.22 -16.56 -0.74
N ASP A 109 3.00 -17.37 0.28
CA ASP A 109 2.45 -17.13 1.56
C ASP A 109 1.67 -15.83 1.57
N PHE A 110 0.36 -15.99 1.42
CA PHE A 110 -0.60 -15.12 2.08
C PHE A 110 -0.01 -14.62 3.41
N SER A 111 0.78 -15.42 4.15
CA SER A 111 1.55 -15.01 5.33
C SER A 111 2.33 -13.69 5.30
N THR A 112 2.82 -13.07 4.23
CA THR A 112 3.50 -11.76 4.44
C THR A 112 2.51 -10.60 4.61
N ALA A 113 1.57 -10.48 3.69
CA ALA A 113 0.43 -9.57 3.81
C ALA A 113 -0.49 -9.97 4.96
N THR A 114 -0.78 -11.27 5.12
CA THR A 114 -1.58 -11.85 6.20
C THR A 114 -0.90 -11.70 7.54
N LEU A 115 0.42 -11.83 7.68
CA LEU A 115 1.09 -11.60 8.97
C LEU A 115 1.22 -10.11 9.29
N GLN A 116 1.32 -9.21 8.30
CA GLN A 116 1.15 -7.77 8.53
C GLN A 116 -0.29 -7.45 8.96
N ILE A 117 -1.31 -7.99 8.28
CA ILE A 117 -2.72 -7.83 8.64
C ILE A 117 -3.03 -8.46 10.00
N ASP A 118 -2.48 -9.64 10.31
CA ASP A 118 -2.68 -10.34 11.57
C ASP A 118 -1.97 -9.62 12.71
N LEU A 119 -0.78 -9.05 12.48
CA LEU A 119 -0.15 -8.14 13.44
C LEU A 119 -1.01 -6.89 13.66
N LEU A 120 -1.51 -6.26 12.60
CA LEU A 120 -2.39 -5.10 12.71
C LEU A 120 -3.71 -5.45 13.43
N ARG A 121 -4.22 -6.68 13.25
CA ARG A 121 -5.42 -7.19 13.95
C ARG A 121 -5.16 -7.52 15.41
N GLN A 122 -3.96 -7.98 15.75
CA GLN A 122 -3.56 -8.33 17.11
C GLN A 122 -3.18 -7.11 17.97
N HIS A 123 -2.93 -5.94 17.37
CA HIS A 123 -2.40 -4.75 18.05
C HIS A 123 -3.16 -3.47 17.65
N THR A 124 -2.83 -2.33 18.25
CA THR A 124 -3.26 -0.99 17.79
C THR A 124 -2.53 -0.62 16.49
N GLY A 125 -2.85 -1.33 15.42
CA GLY A 125 -2.31 -1.13 14.08
C GLY A 125 -3.12 -0.10 13.30
N ILE A 126 -2.44 0.88 12.70
CA ILE A 126 -3.04 1.80 11.73
C ILE A 126 -2.53 1.42 10.35
N VAL A 127 -3.46 1.02 9.47
CA VAL A 127 -3.17 0.90 8.04
C VAL A 127 -3.13 2.30 7.44
N ILE A 128 -1.97 2.68 6.93
CA ILE A 128 -1.81 3.86 6.09
C ILE A 128 -2.17 3.43 4.67
N PRO A 129 -3.22 3.99 4.05
CA PRO A 129 -3.53 3.72 2.66
C PRO A 129 -2.33 4.02 1.74
N ALA A 130 -2.34 3.42 0.55
CA ALA A 130 -1.32 3.72 -0.44
C ALA A 130 -1.26 5.23 -0.75
N VAL A 131 -0.04 5.76 -0.93
CA VAL A 131 0.20 7.19 -1.15
C VAL A 131 -0.47 7.65 -2.44
N VAL A 132 -1.37 8.63 -2.32
CA VAL A 132 -1.86 9.40 -3.46
C VAL A 132 -1.03 10.70 -3.56
N PRO A 133 -0.62 11.15 -4.76
CA PRO A 133 0.16 12.37 -4.90
C PRO A 133 -0.53 13.58 -4.25
N TYR A 134 0.06 14.12 -3.17
CA TYR A 134 -0.56 15.14 -2.32
C TYR A 134 -0.92 16.41 -3.09
N GLU A 135 0.00 16.95 -3.88
CA GLU A 135 -0.22 18.21 -4.60
C GLU A 135 -1.34 18.11 -5.64
N LEU A 136 -1.42 16.95 -6.32
CA LEU A 136 -2.47 16.69 -7.29
C LEU A 136 -3.82 16.50 -6.58
N SER A 137 -3.84 15.73 -5.50
CA SER A 137 -5.04 15.52 -4.67
C SER A 137 -5.58 16.84 -4.11
N ARG A 138 -4.69 17.70 -3.60
CA ARG A 138 -5.04 19.03 -3.07
C ARG A 138 -5.69 19.90 -4.14
N ARG A 139 -5.15 19.92 -5.36
CA ARG A 139 -5.72 20.69 -6.47
C ARG A 139 -7.13 20.22 -6.83
N LEU A 140 -7.40 18.92 -6.80
CA LEU A 140 -8.70 18.36 -7.15
C LEU A 140 -9.74 18.53 -6.05
N MET A 141 -9.33 18.44 -4.77
CA MET A 141 -10.22 18.74 -3.64
C MET A 141 -10.73 20.19 -3.64
N HIS A 142 -9.99 21.09 -4.28
CA HIS A 142 -10.36 22.50 -4.43
C HIS A 142 -10.91 22.85 -5.82
N GLN A 143 -11.02 21.88 -6.73
CA GLN A 143 -11.78 22.10 -7.95
C GLN A 143 -13.26 22.19 -7.59
N ASP A 144 -13.91 23.22 -8.13
CA ASP A 144 -15.36 23.38 -8.02
C ASP A 144 -16.06 22.08 -8.47
N GLU A 145 -17.21 21.75 -7.89
CA GLU A 145 -18.05 20.60 -8.28
C GLU A 145 -18.70 20.84 -9.66
N GLY A 146 -17.89 21.25 -10.64
CA GLY A 146 -18.29 21.47 -12.01
C GLY A 146 -18.95 20.22 -12.59
N ARG A 147 -19.75 20.45 -13.63
CA ARG A 147 -20.50 19.43 -14.35
C ARG A 147 -19.63 18.21 -14.67
N ARG A 148 -19.97 17.07 -14.08
CA ARG A 148 -19.36 15.78 -14.41
C ARG A 148 -19.70 15.42 -15.87
N ASN A 149 -18.68 15.21 -16.69
CA ASN A 149 -18.81 14.90 -18.11
C ASN A 149 -19.00 13.40 -18.37
N PHE A 150 -18.58 12.55 -17.43
CA PHE A 150 -18.67 11.10 -17.55
C PHE A 150 -19.54 10.52 -16.43
N PHE A 151 -20.38 9.55 -16.79
CA PHE A 151 -21.08 8.70 -15.84
C PHE A 151 -20.09 7.85 -15.04
N ALA A 152 -19.15 7.18 -15.70
CA ALA A 152 -18.15 6.35 -15.02
C ALA A 152 -16.78 6.41 -15.69
N THR A 153 -15.71 6.14 -14.93
CA THR A 153 -14.35 6.06 -15.46
C THR A 153 -13.48 4.94 -14.89
N PHE A 154 -12.62 4.40 -15.75
CA PHE A 154 -11.49 3.55 -15.40
C PHE A 154 -10.35 3.66 -16.41
N HIS A 155 -9.14 3.97 -15.95
CA HIS A 155 -7.94 3.93 -16.78
C HIS A 155 -6.84 3.21 -16.04
N GLY A 156 -6.42 2.05 -16.55
CA GLY A 156 -5.45 1.24 -15.82
C GLY A 156 -4.82 0.13 -16.65
N GLN A 157 -3.68 -0.37 -16.18
CA GLN A 157 -3.02 -1.53 -16.77
C GLN A 157 -3.87 -2.79 -16.52
N HIS A 158 -3.79 -3.75 -17.44
CA HIS A 158 -4.58 -4.99 -17.40
C HIS A 158 -3.89 -6.13 -18.19
N ALA A 159 -4.44 -7.35 -18.06
CA ALA A 159 -3.93 -8.58 -18.71
C ALA A 159 -3.90 -8.57 -20.27
N GLY A 160 -4.49 -7.54 -20.88
CA GLY A 160 -4.52 -7.33 -22.33
C GLY A 160 -3.64 -6.18 -22.80
N SER A 161 -2.74 -5.67 -21.95
CA SER A 161 -1.79 -4.62 -22.31
C SER A 161 -0.93 -5.03 -23.52
N SER A 162 -0.58 -4.05 -24.36
CA SER A 162 0.37 -4.25 -25.46
C SER A 162 1.82 -4.42 -24.97
N VAL A 163 2.11 -4.06 -23.72
CA VAL A 163 3.41 -4.25 -23.09
C VAL A 163 3.49 -5.66 -22.52
N PRO A 164 4.34 -6.56 -23.07
CA PRO A 164 4.35 -7.98 -22.70
C PRO A 164 4.55 -8.23 -21.21
N GLN A 165 5.49 -7.51 -20.58
CA GLN A 165 5.79 -7.68 -19.15
C GLN A 165 4.61 -7.28 -18.26
N VAL A 166 3.85 -6.27 -18.66
CA VAL A 166 2.65 -5.86 -17.94
C VAL A 166 1.55 -6.90 -18.13
N ALA A 167 1.31 -7.33 -19.36
CA ALA A 167 0.26 -8.30 -19.65
C ALA A 167 0.52 -9.64 -18.95
N GLU A 168 1.76 -10.13 -18.97
CA GLU A 168 2.20 -11.33 -18.25
C GLU A 168 1.98 -11.18 -16.74
N LYS A 169 2.40 -10.07 -16.15
CA LYS A 169 2.18 -9.78 -14.73
C LYS A 169 0.70 -9.81 -14.36
N TYR A 170 -0.18 -9.15 -15.12
CA TYR A 170 -1.61 -9.17 -14.80
C TYR A 170 -2.26 -10.54 -15.02
N ARG A 171 -1.80 -11.32 -16.01
CA ARG A 171 -2.27 -12.70 -16.22
C ARG A 171 -1.83 -13.63 -15.11
N SER A 172 -0.64 -13.46 -14.54
CA SER A 172 -0.16 -14.30 -13.43
C SER A 172 -1.01 -14.13 -12.16
N PHE A 173 -1.70 -13.00 -12.03
CA PHE A 173 -2.68 -12.73 -10.96
C PHE A 173 -4.11 -13.13 -11.30
N ASN A 174 -4.33 -13.81 -12.44
CA ASN A 174 -5.66 -14.17 -12.93
C ASN A 174 -6.62 -12.95 -12.98
N GLU A 175 -6.08 -11.76 -13.27
CA GLU A 175 -6.86 -10.53 -13.35
C GLU A 175 -7.70 -10.55 -14.63
N THR A 176 -9.02 -10.65 -14.48
CA THR A 176 -9.96 -10.75 -15.61
C THR A 176 -10.99 -9.62 -15.65
N VAL A 177 -11.11 -8.83 -14.60
CA VAL A 177 -12.17 -7.82 -14.45
C VAL A 177 -11.90 -6.59 -15.31
N ARG A 178 -10.67 -6.08 -15.39
CA ARG A 178 -10.29 -4.87 -16.14
C ARG A 178 -10.43 -5.05 -17.65
N PRO A 179 -9.95 -6.15 -18.27
CA PRO A 179 -10.19 -6.37 -19.70
C PRO A 179 -11.67 -6.52 -20.04
N ARG A 180 -12.46 -7.15 -19.14
CA ARG A 180 -13.92 -7.27 -19.32
C ARG A 180 -14.60 -5.90 -19.20
N LEU A 181 -14.19 -5.09 -18.24
CA LEU A 181 -14.70 -3.73 -18.04
C LEU A 181 -14.55 -2.88 -19.29
N ILE A 182 -13.34 -2.89 -19.88
CA ILE A 182 -13.06 -2.15 -21.12
C ILE A 182 -13.97 -2.62 -22.26
N LYS A 183 -14.23 -3.93 -22.38
CA LYS A 183 -15.14 -4.46 -23.40
C LYS A 183 -16.60 -4.05 -23.17
N VAL A 184 -17.06 -4.08 -21.93
CA VAL A 184 -18.44 -3.70 -21.56
C VAL A 184 -18.70 -2.23 -21.89
N PHE A 185 -17.74 -1.35 -21.62
CA PHE A 185 -17.88 0.09 -21.84
C PHE A 185 -17.38 0.55 -23.22
N ALA A 186 -16.97 -0.34 -24.12
CA ALA A 186 -16.35 0.03 -25.40
C ALA A 186 -17.24 0.93 -26.29
N ASN A 187 -18.56 0.79 -26.20
CA ASN A 187 -19.54 1.55 -26.98
C ASN A 187 -20.32 2.57 -26.13
N GLU A 188 -19.93 2.78 -24.88
CA GLU A 188 -20.65 3.66 -23.95
C GLU A 188 -20.03 5.06 -23.94
N THR A 189 -20.65 5.98 -24.67
CA THR A 189 -20.14 7.35 -24.88
C THR A 189 -20.22 8.22 -23.62
N SER A 190 -21.05 7.85 -22.64
CA SER A 190 -21.10 8.54 -21.36
C SER A 190 -19.97 8.12 -20.41
N THR A 191 -19.06 7.22 -20.80
CA THR A 191 -17.99 6.73 -19.94
C THR A 191 -16.60 6.98 -20.51
N SER A 192 -15.61 6.99 -19.62
CA SER A 192 -14.19 7.10 -20.00
C SER A 192 -13.44 5.90 -19.42
N VAL A 193 -13.41 4.81 -20.19
CA VAL A 193 -12.87 3.52 -19.75
C VAL A 193 -11.82 3.02 -20.75
N GLY A 194 -10.59 2.73 -20.29
CA GLY A 194 -9.53 2.25 -21.16
C GLY A 194 -8.16 2.04 -20.51
N LEU A 195 -7.13 2.16 -21.34
CA LEU A 195 -5.72 2.06 -20.95
C LEU A 195 -5.27 3.26 -20.10
N PRO A 196 -4.13 3.19 -19.39
CA PRO A 196 -3.59 4.32 -18.66
C PRO A 196 -3.49 5.58 -19.53
N THR A 197 -3.79 6.73 -18.93
CA THR A 197 -3.79 8.03 -19.58
C THR A 197 -3.06 9.05 -18.72
N ILE A 198 -2.45 10.06 -19.36
CA ILE A 198 -1.81 11.18 -18.65
C ILE A 198 -2.83 12.07 -17.94
N ALA A 199 -4.08 12.09 -18.40
CA ALA A 199 -5.19 12.87 -17.85
C ALA A 199 -5.96 12.10 -16.77
N TYR A 200 -5.31 11.14 -16.10
CA TYR A 200 -5.96 10.15 -15.24
C TYR A 200 -6.80 10.79 -14.14
N MET A 201 -6.21 11.71 -13.38
CA MET A 201 -6.88 12.36 -12.27
C MET A 201 -7.91 13.39 -12.73
N GLU A 202 -7.64 14.10 -13.83
CA GLU A 202 -8.61 15.02 -14.44
C GLU A 202 -9.85 14.28 -14.95
N THR A 203 -9.69 13.12 -15.58
CA THR A 203 -10.81 12.26 -16.01
C THR A 203 -11.61 11.77 -14.80
N MET A 204 -10.94 11.39 -13.71
CA MET A 204 -11.61 11.02 -12.46
C MET A 204 -12.44 12.18 -11.88
N ALA A 205 -11.90 13.40 -11.89
CA ALA A 205 -12.62 14.58 -11.43
C ALA A 205 -13.80 14.98 -12.35
N GLN A 206 -13.84 14.48 -13.58
CA GLN A 206 -14.96 14.67 -14.49
C GLN A 206 -15.99 13.54 -14.44
N ALA A 207 -15.77 12.48 -13.65
CA ALA A 207 -16.67 11.34 -13.57
C ALA A 207 -17.57 11.36 -12.33
N VAL A 208 -18.79 10.84 -12.45
CA VAL A 208 -19.66 10.58 -11.28
C VAL A 208 -19.15 9.36 -10.52
N PHE A 209 -18.88 8.26 -11.23
CA PHE A 209 -18.43 7.00 -10.66
C PHE A 209 -17.00 6.64 -11.07
N CYS A 210 -16.15 6.29 -10.10
CA CYS A 210 -14.81 5.82 -10.34
C CYS A 210 -14.78 4.32 -10.08
N LEU A 211 -14.72 3.54 -11.16
CA LEU A 211 -14.70 2.10 -11.07
C LEU A 211 -13.34 1.69 -10.50
N CYS A 212 -13.32 0.92 -9.42
CA CYS A 212 -12.13 0.44 -8.72
C CYS A 212 -12.01 -1.09 -8.88
N PRO A 213 -11.71 -1.59 -10.10
CA PRO A 213 -11.56 -3.02 -10.32
C PRO A 213 -10.28 -3.58 -9.71
N GLN A 214 -10.38 -4.83 -9.24
CA GLN A 214 -9.27 -5.61 -8.72
C GLN A 214 -8.05 -5.50 -9.65
N GLY A 215 -6.88 -5.33 -9.04
CA GLY A 215 -5.61 -5.22 -9.72
C GLY A 215 -4.58 -6.13 -9.12
N ILE A 216 -3.31 -5.76 -9.30
CA ILE A 216 -2.14 -6.51 -8.84
C ILE A 216 -1.42 -5.82 -7.67
N SER A 217 -1.98 -4.72 -7.15
CA SER A 217 -1.42 -3.86 -6.11
C SER A 217 -2.45 -3.60 -5.01
N SER A 218 -2.02 -2.95 -3.92
CA SER A 218 -2.88 -2.51 -2.83
C SER A 218 -4.13 -1.78 -3.36
N TYR A 219 -5.30 -2.11 -2.81
CA TYR A 219 -6.59 -1.73 -3.39
C TYR A 219 -6.97 -0.28 -3.07
N THR A 220 -6.43 0.30 -2.00
CA THR A 220 -6.84 1.62 -1.49
C THR A 220 -6.33 2.78 -2.32
N ALA A 221 -5.26 2.64 -3.11
CA ALA A 221 -4.71 3.77 -3.89
C ALA A 221 -5.79 4.42 -4.77
N ARG A 222 -6.44 3.61 -5.60
CA ARG A 222 -7.49 4.07 -6.50
C ARG A 222 -8.76 4.49 -5.77
N LEU A 223 -9.07 3.84 -4.64
CA LEU A 223 -10.19 4.22 -3.78
C LEU A 223 -10.00 5.64 -3.24
N LEU A 224 -8.80 5.96 -2.74
CA LEU A 224 -8.46 7.29 -2.26
C LEU A 224 -8.39 8.34 -3.38
N GLU A 225 -7.81 7.98 -4.54
CA GLU A 225 -7.81 8.85 -5.72
C GLU A 225 -9.23 9.25 -6.12
N ALA A 226 -10.20 8.33 -6.04
CA ALA A 226 -11.61 8.62 -6.29
C ALA A 226 -12.18 9.62 -5.29
N PHE A 227 -11.92 9.42 -3.99
CA PHE A 227 -12.34 10.38 -2.95
C PHE A 227 -11.75 11.77 -3.18
N PHE A 228 -10.46 11.88 -3.46
CA PHE A 228 -9.81 13.17 -3.69
C PHE A 228 -10.26 13.85 -4.99
N ALA A 229 -10.70 13.09 -5.99
CA ALA A 229 -11.30 13.60 -7.21
C ALA A 229 -12.79 13.99 -7.05
N GLY A 230 -13.40 13.76 -5.88
CA GLY A 230 -14.84 13.95 -5.68
C GLY A 230 -15.70 12.98 -6.50
N CYS A 231 -15.16 11.81 -6.82
CA CYS A 231 -15.75 10.78 -7.65
C CYS A 231 -16.20 9.60 -6.77
N ILE A 232 -17.42 9.11 -6.96
CA ILE A 232 -17.99 8.03 -6.13
C ILE A 232 -17.27 6.71 -6.46
N PRO A 233 -16.51 6.09 -5.54
CA PRO A 233 -15.83 4.85 -5.83
C PRO A 233 -16.79 3.66 -5.95
N VAL A 234 -16.60 2.82 -6.96
CA VAL A 234 -17.34 1.58 -7.17
C VAL A 234 -16.35 0.42 -7.15
N ILE A 235 -16.29 -0.30 -6.03
CA ILE A 235 -15.37 -1.41 -5.84
C ILE A 235 -15.85 -2.62 -6.65
N LEU A 236 -14.97 -3.15 -7.51
CA LEU A 236 -15.22 -4.36 -8.31
C LEU A 236 -14.15 -5.40 -7.98
N SER A 237 -14.30 -6.05 -6.83
CA SER A 237 -13.39 -7.08 -6.31
C SER A 237 -14.16 -8.05 -5.43
N ASN A 238 -13.88 -9.34 -5.56
CA ASN A 238 -14.44 -10.37 -4.66
C ASN A 238 -13.70 -10.41 -3.32
N ASP A 239 -12.45 -9.95 -3.31
CA ASP A 239 -11.51 -10.16 -2.21
C ASP A 239 -11.23 -8.87 -1.41
N TYR A 240 -11.96 -7.78 -1.69
CA TYR A 240 -11.78 -6.52 -0.97
C TYR A 240 -12.57 -6.51 0.34
N ILE A 241 -11.85 -6.38 1.46
CA ILE A 241 -12.44 -6.23 2.79
C ILE A 241 -12.20 -4.78 3.25
N PRO A 242 -13.25 -3.95 3.38
CA PRO A 242 -13.10 -2.59 3.88
C PRO A 242 -12.59 -2.57 5.33
N PRO A 243 -11.81 -1.55 5.74
CA PRO A 243 -11.18 -1.47 7.08
C PRO A 243 -12.14 -1.51 8.29
N ALA A 244 -13.45 -1.41 8.10
CA ALA A 244 -14.45 -1.42 9.16
C ALA A 244 -15.21 -2.76 9.33
N TYR A 245 -15.02 -3.74 8.44
CA TYR A 245 -15.74 -5.01 8.45
C TYR A 245 -14.97 -6.15 9.13
N GLY A 246 -14.19 -5.82 10.17
CA GLY A 246 -13.42 -6.79 10.97
C GLY A 246 -14.23 -7.54 12.04
N GLY A 247 -15.56 -7.49 12.00
CA GLY A 247 -16.41 -8.41 12.74
C GLY A 247 -16.53 -9.71 11.96
N SER A 248 -16.26 -10.84 12.62
CA SER A 248 -16.44 -12.20 12.08
C SER A 248 -17.70 -12.31 11.23
N VAL A 249 -17.54 -12.57 9.93
CA VAL A 249 -18.63 -13.04 9.07
C VAL A 249 -19.01 -14.45 9.57
N PRO A 250 -20.29 -14.74 9.86
CA PRO A 250 -20.74 -16.07 10.25
C PRO A 250 -20.51 -17.12 9.16
#